data_AF-A0A2E1ZH60-F1
#
_entry.id   AF-A0A2E1ZH60-F1
#
_cell.length_a   1.000
_cell.length_b   1.000
_cell.length_c   1.000
_cell.angle_alpha   90.00
_cell.angle_beta   90.00
_cell.angle_gamma   90.00
#
_symmetry.space_group_name_H-M   'P 1'
#
loop_
_entity.id
_entity.type
_entity.pdbx_description
1 polymer ?
#
loop_
_entity_poly.entity_id
_entity_poly.type
_entity_poly.pdbx_seq_one_letter_code
_entity_poly.pdbx_strand_id
1 'polypeptide(L)'
;MKNIIYLFLVTSFFLASCSKDCPTPQSQETFLFVHTADSAQILNDTTIVMPVTNGIFAFTDRPYRVSTYLNGETFTGLWSDTLLNSFDYDPPNAVLTWADDEG
;
A
#
# COMPACT_ATOMS: atom_id res chain seq x y z
N MET A 1 37.21 -36.16 30.44
CA MET A 1 35.73 -36.26 30.41
C MET A 1 35.04 -34.91 30.66
N LYS A 2 35.48 -34.12 31.64
CA LYS A 2 34.94 -32.78 31.96
C LYS A 2 34.99 -31.79 30.78
N ASN A 3 36.07 -31.79 30.00
CA ASN A 3 36.23 -30.88 28.84
C ASN A 3 35.36 -31.26 27.62
N ILE A 4 35.01 -32.55 27.48
CA ILE A 4 34.08 -33.03 26.43
C ILE A 4 32.63 -32.68 26.80
N ILE A 5 32.29 -32.71 28.09
CA ILE A 5 30.98 -32.25 28.59
C ILE A 5 30.78 -30.75 28.33
N TYR A 6 31.81 -29.92 28.52
CA TYR A 6 31.74 -28.50 28.17
C TYR A 6 31.59 -28.27 26.66
N LEU A 7 32.25 -29.07 25.83
CA LEU A 7 32.14 -28.95 24.37
C LEU A 7 30.72 -29.27 23.87
N PHE A 8 30.04 -30.24 24.48
CA PHE A 8 28.63 -30.56 24.20
C PHE A 8 27.65 -29.51 24.75
N LEU A 9 27.91 -28.94 25.93
CA LEU A 9 27.05 -27.89 26.51
C LEU A 9 27.10 -26.57 25.72
N VAL A 10 28.27 -26.20 25.18
CA VAL A 10 28.44 -24.94 24.42
C VAL A 10 27.89 -25.06 22.99
N THR A 11 27.96 -26.25 22.37
CA THR A 11 27.39 -26.48 21.02
C THR A 11 25.87 -26.63 21.04
N SER A 12 25.28 -27.18 22.11
CA SER A 12 23.82 -27.30 22.21
C SER A 12 23.10 -25.97 22.44
N PHE A 13 23.80 -24.92 22.86
CA PHE A 13 23.22 -23.58 23.05
C PHE A 13 23.10 -22.78 21.74
N PHE A 14 23.84 -23.16 20.68
CA PHE A 14 23.85 -22.44 19.40
C PHE A 14 22.78 -22.89 18.40
N LEU A 15 22.14 -24.05 18.61
CA LEU A 15 21.12 -24.60 17.71
C LEU A 15 19.68 -24.30 18.15
N ALA A 16 19.50 -23.48 19.20
CA ALA A 16 18.20 -23.09 19.74
C ALA A 16 17.70 -21.70 19.25
N SER A 17 18.31 -21.13 18.20
CA SER A 17 17.82 -19.89 17.59
C SER A 17 16.92 -20.18 16.38
N CYS A 18 15.75 -20.73 16.65
CA CYS A 18 14.60 -20.52 15.78
C CYS A 18 13.38 -20.27 16.68
N SER A 19 13.38 -19.09 17.31
CA SER A 19 12.18 -18.57 17.97
C SER A 19 11.07 -18.45 16.93
N LYS A 20 9.90 -18.96 17.27
CA LYS A 20 8.66 -18.89 16.49
C LYS A 20 8.13 -17.46 16.33
N ASP A 21 8.87 -16.48 16.85
CA ASP A 21 8.57 -15.06 16.90
C ASP A 21 9.60 -14.27 16.07
N CYS A 22 9.92 -14.75 14.86
CA CYS A 22 10.52 -13.84 13.89
C CYS A 22 9.45 -12.79 13.56
N PRO A 23 9.65 -11.49 13.82
CA PRO A 23 8.69 -10.50 13.36
C PRO A 23 8.72 -10.56 11.84
N THR A 24 7.72 -11.23 11.26
CA THR A 24 7.41 -11.07 9.84
C THR A 24 7.30 -9.57 9.64
N PRO A 25 8.13 -8.94 8.79
CA PRO A 25 7.97 -7.53 8.49
C PRO A 25 6.51 -7.33 8.13
N GLN A 26 5.77 -6.56 8.94
CA GLN A 26 4.40 -6.23 8.60
C GLN A 26 4.53 -5.48 7.27
N SER A 27 4.08 -6.14 6.19
CA SER A 27 4.02 -5.53 4.87
C SER A 27 3.43 -4.14 5.05
N GLN A 28 4.16 -3.10 4.66
CA GLN A 28 3.60 -1.76 4.69
C GLN A 28 2.34 -1.78 3.81
N GLU A 29 1.24 -1.30 4.37
CA GLU A 29 -0.05 -1.27 3.68
C GLU A 29 0.08 -0.38 2.44
N THR A 30 -0.02 -1.00 1.26
CA THR A 30 -0.05 -0.27 -0.01
C THR A 30 -1.50 -0.15 -0.44
N PHE A 31 -2.01 1.07 -0.41
CA PHE A 31 -3.39 1.36 -0.78
C PHE A 31 -3.55 1.55 -2.29
N LEU A 32 -4.62 0.97 -2.82
CA LEU A 32 -5.18 1.25 -4.13
C LEU A 32 -6.44 2.10 -3.94
N PHE A 33 -6.76 2.92 -4.93
CA PHE A 33 -7.84 3.90 -4.84
C PHE A 33 -8.80 3.78 -6.01
N VAL A 34 -10.09 3.98 -5.74
CA VAL A 34 -11.13 4.14 -6.75
C VAL A 34 -11.75 5.53 -6.57
N HIS A 35 -11.57 6.38 -7.59
CA HIS A 35 -12.19 7.69 -7.68
C HIS A 35 -13.28 7.64 -8.76
N THR A 36 -14.53 7.84 -8.35
CA THR A 36 -15.68 7.88 -9.25
C THR A 36 -16.25 9.28 -9.30
N ALA A 37 -16.57 9.76 -10.50
CA ALA A 37 -17.29 11.01 -10.71
C ALA A 37 -18.29 10.83 -11.85
N ASP A 38 -19.35 11.65 -11.88
CA ASP A 38 -20.41 11.60 -12.91
C ASP A 38 -19.90 11.93 -14.31
N SER A 39 -18.76 12.64 -14.40
CA SER A 39 -18.12 12.99 -15.66
C SER A 39 -16.63 13.22 -15.47
N ALA A 40 -15.88 13.14 -16.56
CA ALA A 40 -14.50 13.55 -16.67
C ALA A 40 -14.33 14.35 -17.97
N GLN A 41 -13.40 15.29 -17.99
CA GLN A 41 -13.09 16.09 -19.18
C GLN A 41 -11.69 15.74 -19.68
N ILE A 42 -11.59 15.30 -20.94
CA ILE A 42 -10.31 15.15 -21.61
C ILE A 42 -9.91 16.53 -22.13
N LEU A 43 -8.88 17.14 -21.55
CA LEU A 43 -8.42 18.47 -21.95
C LEU A 43 -7.49 18.40 -23.17
N ASN A 44 -6.67 17.36 -23.24
CA ASN A 44 -5.75 17.08 -24.34
C ASN A 44 -5.26 15.62 -24.25
N ASP A 45 -4.39 15.20 -25.16
CA ASP A 45 -3.85 13.84 -25.27
C ASP A 45 -3.13 13.31 -24.03
N THR A 46 -2.79 14.18 -23.07
CA THR A 46 -2.03 13.84 -21.85
C THR A 46 -2.76 14.21 -20.56
N THR A 47 -3.94 14.82 -20.62
CA THR A 47 -4.58 15.39 -19.41
C THR A 47 -6.08 15.12 -19.40
N ILE A 48 -6.53 14.50 -18.31
CA ILE A 48 -7.94 14.29 -17.98
C ILE A 48 -8.21 14.96 -16.64
N VAL A 49 -9.29 15.70 -16.55
CA VAL A 49 -9.76 16.34 -15.31
C VAL A 49 -11.00 15.63 -14.82
N MET A 50 -10.92 15.13 -13.60
CA MET A 50 -12.07 14.60 -12.87
C MET A 50 -12.46 15.59 -11.75
N PRO A 51 -13.77 15.89 -11.57
CA PRO A 51 -14.23 16.63 -10.40
C PRO A 51 -13.76 15.96 -9.11
N VAL A 52 -13.31 16.75 -8.14
CA VAL A 52 -13.00 16.21 -6.81
C VAL A 52 -14.30 15.78 -6.14
N THR A 53 -14.38 14.51 -5.76
CA THR A 53 -15.52 13.95 -5.03
C THR A 53 -15.11 13.50 -3.64
N ASN A 54 -16.10 13.34 -2.75
CA ASN A 54 -15.92 12.62 -1.50
C ASN A 54 -16.24 11.15 -1.69
N GLY A 55 -15.77 10.30 -0.78
CA GLY A 55 -16.04 8.86 -0.86
C GLY A 55 -15.09 8.14 -1.82
N ILE A 56 -13.84 8.60 -1.92
CA ILE A 56 -12.78 7.89 -2.61
C ILE A 56 -12.55 6.57 -1.88
N PHE A 57 -12.82 5.45 -2.54
CA PHE A 57 -12.66 4.14 -1.91
C PHE A 57 -11.19 3.73 -1.93
N ALA A 58 -10.63 3.43 -0.77
CA ALA A 58 -9.24 3.02 -0.61
C ALA A 58 -9.18 1.60 -0.02
N PHE A 59 -8.33 0.73 -0.57
CA PHE A 59 -8.21 -0.65 -0.10
C PHE A 59 -6.81 -1.22 -0.31
N THR A 60 -6.47 -2.25 0.47
CA THR A 60 -5.20 -2.99 0.35
C THR A 60 -5.43 -4.39 -0.21
N ASP A 61 -4.41 -4.98 -0.81
CA ASP A 61 -4.42 -6.39 -1.21
C ASP A 61 -3.97 -7.33 -0.06
N ARG A 62 -3.93 -8.63 -0.32
CA ARG A 62 -3.46 -9.69 0.58
C ARG A 62 -2.10 -9.34 1.22
N PRO A 63 -1.82 -9.87 2.44
CA PRO A 63 -2.67 -10.76 3.23
C PRO A 63 -3.73 -10.02 4.07
N TYR A 64 -3.54 -8.73 4.31
CA TYR A 64 -4.43 -7.91 5.13
C TYR A 64 -5.28 -7.02 4.24
N ARG A 65 -6.54 -7.41 4.05
CA ARG A 65 -7.51 -6.63 3.26
C ARG A 65 -8.22 -5.65 4.17
N VAL A 66 -7.77 -4.41 4.13
CA VAL A 66 -8.38 -3.28 4.81
C VAL A 66 -9.02 -2.39 3.75
N SER A 67 -10.15 -1.77 4.08
CA SER A 67 -10.82 -0.82 3.21
C SER A 67 -11.33 0.37 4.00
N THR A 68 -11.31 1.56 3.39
CA THR A 68 -11.82 2.80 3.97
C THR A 68 -12.33 3.73 2.88
N TYR A 69 -12.95 4.84 3.27
CA TYR A 69 -13.33 5.93 2.39
C TYR A 69 -12.59 7.20 2.79
N LEU A 70 -12.05 7.91 1.80
CA LEU A 70 -11.42 9.21 1.96
C LEU A 70 -12.32 10.32 1.43
N ASN A 71 -12.21 11.50 2.04
CA ASN A 71 -12.73 12.71 1.42
C ASN A 71 -11.77 13.19 0.31
N GLY A 72 -12.26 14.06 -0.57
CA GLY A 72 -11.49 14.54 -1.71
C GLY A 72 -10.22 15.28 -1.30
N GLU A 73 -10.29 16.11 -0.25
CA GLU A 73 -9.15 16.87 0.27
C GLU A 73 -8.00 15.97 0.71
N THR A 74 -8.31 14.91 1.49
CA THR A 74 -7.32 13.93 1.96
C THR A 74 -6.67 13.21 0.79
N PHE A 75 -7.47 12.81 -0.20
CA PHE A 75 -6.95 12.12 -1.39
C PHE A 75 -6.05 13.05 -2.23
N THR A 76 -6.46 14.30 -2.45
CA THR A 76 -5.62 15.29 -3.14
C THR A 76 -4.35 15.64 -2.35
N GLY A 77 -4.41 15.60 -1.02
CA GLY A 77 -3.26 15.84 -0.14
C GLY A 77 -2.13 14.83 -0.32
N LEU A 78 -2.39 13.64 -0.87
CA LEU A 78 -1.37 12.64 -1.20
C LEU A 78 -0.38 13.12 -2.28
N TRP A 79 -0.72 14.17 -3.02
CA TRP A 79 0.14 14.84 -4.00
C TRP A 79 0.97 15.99 -3.42
N SER A 80 0.94 16.21 -2.10
CA SER A 80 1.73 17.26 -1.46
C SER A 80 3.23 16.95 -1.55
N ASP A 81 4.03 17.89 -2.04
CA ASP A 81 5.50 17.80 -2.16
C ASP A 81 6.22 17.71 -0.79
N THR A 82 5.52 18.03 0.29
CA THR A 82 6.04 17.94 1.67
C THR A 82 6.01 16.51 2.24
N LEU A 83 5.35 15.56 1.57
CA LEU A 83 5.26 14.17 2.01
C LEU A 83 6.44 13.34 1.50
N LEU A 84 7.01 12.51 2.38
CA LEU A 84 8.14 11.62 2.04
C LEU A 84 7.79 10.61 0.93
N ASN A 85 6.54 10.13 0.89
CA ASN A 85 6.02 9.20 -0.11
C ASN A 85 4.89 9.87 -0.91
N SER A 86 5.18 11.04 -1.48
CA SER A 86 4.20 11.82 -2.26
C SER A 86 3.97 11.24 -3.65
N PHE A 87 2.74 11.31 -4.13
CA PHE A 87 2.41 11.03 -5.52
C PHE A 87 2.96 12.05 -6.52
N ASP A 88 3.38 13.23 -6.06
CA ASP A 88 4.10 14.18 -6.93
C ASP A 88 5.46 13.62 -7.37
N TYR A 89 6.13 12.89 -6.47
CA TYR A 89 7.44 12.28 -6.75
C TYR A 89 7.34 10.88 -7.36
N ASP A 90 6.35 10.08 -6.95
CA ASP A 90 6.12 8.71 -7.44
C ASP A 90 4.62 8.47 -7.69
N PRO A 91 4.08 8.95 -8.82
CA PRO A 91 2.65 8.86 -9.10
C PRO A 91 2.20 7.43 -9.37
N PRO A 92 1.02 7.02 -8.87
CA PRO A 92 0.50 5.67 -9.12
C PRO A 92 0.06 5.52 -10.58
N ASN A 93 0.16 4.29 -11.09
CA ASN A 93 -0.51 3.93 -12.35
C ASN A 93 -2.03 4.00 -12.18
N ALA A 94 -2.72 4.50 -13.19
CA ALA A 94 -4.16 4.62 -13.19
C ALA A 94 -4.78 3.97 -14.43
N VAL A 95 -6.00 3.44 -14.26
CA VAL A 95 -6.86 2.98 -15.34
C VAL A 95 -8.12 3.82 -15.30
N LEU A 96 -8.52 4.36 -16.44
CA LEU A 96 -9.79 5.05 -16.61
C LEU A 96 -10.82 4.09 -17.18
N THR A 97 -11.97 3.98 -16.51
CA THR A 97 -13.12 3.21 -16.96
C THR A 97 -14.36 4.10 -16.94
N TRP A 98 -15.20 3.98 -17.96
CA TRP A 98 -16.51 4.62 -18.00
C TRP A 98 -17.54 3.60 -18.51
N ALA A 99 -18.79 3.79 -18.11
CA ALA A 99 -19.89 3.09 -18.77
C ALA A 99 -20.17 3.82 -20.10
N ASP A 100 -20.31 3.06 -21.17
CA ASP A 100 -20.91 3.54 -22.42
C ASP A 100 -22.36 3.03 -22.46
N ASP A 101 -23.24 3.76 -23.15
CA ASP A 101 -24.66 3.42 -23.29
C ASP A 101 -24.88 2.11 -24.07
N GLU A 102 -23.81 1.51 -24.60
CA GLU A 102 -23.83 0.30 -25.41
C GLU A 102 -23.68 -1.03 -24.64
N GLY A 103 -23.39 -1.01 -23.33
CA GLY A 103 -23.45 -2.20 -22.46
C GLY A 103 -22.32 -3.22 -22.62
#